data_AF-A0A8S0RUK2-F1
#
_entry.id   AF-A0A8S0RUK2-F1
#
_cell.length_a   1.000
_cell.length_b   1.000
_cell.length_c   1.000
_cell.angle_alpha   90.00
_cell.angle_beta   90.00
_cell.angle_gamma   90.00
#
_symmetry.space_group_name_H-M   'P 1'
#
loop_
_entity.id
_entity.type
_entity.pdbx_description
1 polymer ?
#
loop_
_entity_poly.entity_id
_entity_poly.type
_entity_poly.pdbx_seq_one_letter_code
_entity_poly.pdbx_strand_id
1 'polypeptide(L)'
;MGKGPGLYSDIGKRARDLLYRDYQSDQKFTITTYSPTGVSITSSGTKKGELFLADVNTQLKHKNITTDVKVDTSSNLFTTVTIDEPAPGLKTILSFRVPDQRSGKLELQYLHDYAGISSSIGLTANPIVNFSGVLGNNTLAVGTDVSFDSKEGALTKYNFGASFTNADLIASLTLNDKFDTLSATYYHTVSLLTNTAVGAEATHSFSTNENTITVGTQHSLDPLTTVKARVNNFGKASALLQHEWRPKSLITVSTESITSSGTKKGELFLADVNTQLKHKNITTDVKVDTSSNLFTTVTIDEPAPGLKTILSFRVPDQRSGKLELQYLHDYAGISSSIGLTANPIVNFSGVLGNNTLAVGTDVSFDSKEGALTKYNFGASFTNADLIASLTLNDKCDTLSATYYHTVSLLTNTAVGAEATHSFSTNENTITVGTQHSLDPLTTVKARVNNFGKASALLQHEWRPKSLITVSTEVDTKSIDKSAKLGLALALKP
;
A
#
# COMPACT_ATOMS: atom_id res chain seq x y z
N MET A 1 28.59 -18.29 -10.36
CA MET A 1 28.76 -16.85 -10.07
C MET A 1 30.24 -16.55 -10.20
N GLY A 2 30.63 -15.66 -11.12
CA GLY A 2 32.03 -15.36 -11.40
C GLY A 2 32.76 -14.88 -10.15
N LYS A 3 34.01 -15.32 -9.96
CA LYS A 3 34.84 -15.02 -8.80
C LYS A 3 35.42 -13.59 -8.87
N GLY A 4 34.60 -12.56 -9.06
CA GLY A 4 35.07 -11.18 -9.17
C GLY A 4 34.05 -10.14 -8.74
N PRO A 5 34.47 -8.86 -8.66
CA PRO A 5 33.70 -7.76 -8.07
C PRO A 5 32.44 -7.36 -8.86
N GLY A 6 32.19 -7.95 -10.04
CA GLY A 6 31.04 -7.63 -10.89
C GLY A 6 31.20 -6.31 -11.65
N LEU A 7 30.10 -5.79 -12.20
CA LEU A 7 30.08 -4.49 -12.88
C LEU A 7 29.62 -3.38 -11.92
N TYR A 8 29.86 -2.11 -12.28
CA TYR A 8 29.42 -0.98 -11.46
C TYR A 8 27.90 -1.01 -11.21
N SER A 9 27.13 -1.45 -12.21
CA SER A 9 25.66 -1.60 -12.11
C SER A 9 25.20 -2.64 -11.09
N ASP A 10 26.08 -3.57 -10.69
CA ASP A 10 25.79 -4.58 -9.67
C ASP A 10 25.97 -4.03 -8.24
N ILE A 11 26.66 -2.89 -8.05
CA ILE A 11 26.80 -2.22 -6.74
C ILE A 11 25.41 -1.78 -6.25
N GLY A 12 24.96 -2.34 -5.12
CA GLY A 12 23.65 -2.07 -4.51
C GLY A 12 22.45 -2.72 -5.22
N LYS A 13 22.69 -3.52 -6.26
CA LYS A 13 21.62 -4.15 -7.05
C LYS A 13 20.75 -5.09 -6.24
N ARG A 14 21.32 -5.85 -5.28
CA ARG A 14 20.53 -6.76 -4.43
C ARG A 14 19.49 -6.04 -3.56
N ALA A 15 19.89 -4.91 -2.95
CA ALA A 15 18.97 -4.08 -2.17
C ALA A 15 17.89 -3.47 -3.06
N ARG A 16 18.29 -2.90 -4.22
CA ARG A 16 17.34 -2.34 -5.19
C ARG A 16 16.38 -3.39 -5.76
N ASP A 17 16.86 -4.60 -6.03
CA ASP A 17 16.03 -5.70 -6.51
C ASP A 17 15.00 -6.12 -5.45
N LEU A 18 15.36 -6.15 -4.17
CA LEU A 18 14.41 -6.42 -3.09
C LEU A 18 13.37 -5.28 -2.98
N LEU A 19 13.82 -4.04 -3.04
CA LEU A 19 12.97 -2.87 -2.79
C LEU A 19 12.10 -2.46 -3.98
N TYR A 20 12.52 -2.66 -5.23
CA TYR A 20 11.83 -2.10 -6.41
C TYR A 20 11.43 -3.11 -7.46
N ARG A 21 12.10 -4.27 -7.54
CA ARG A 21 11.80 -5.25 -8.59
C ARG A 21 10.45 -5.92 -8.36
N ASP A 22 9.75 -6.16 -9.47
CA ASP A 22 8.44 -6.83 -9.56
C ASP A 22 7.25 -6.01 -9.06
N TYR A 23 7.46 -4.89 -8.34
CA TYR A 23 6.39 -3.96 -8.00
C TYR A 23 5.84 -3.31 -9.27
N GLN A 24 4.55 -3.52 -9.53
CA GLN A 24 3.86 -3.01 -10.71
C GLN A 24 2.51 -2.41 -10.30
N SER A 25 2.30 -1.12 -10.54
CA SER A 25 1.03 -0.44 -10.24
C SER A 25 -0.02 -0.64 -11.35
N ASP A 26 0.43 -1.01 -12.56
CA ASP A 26 -0.40 -1.22 -13.76
C ASP A 26 -0.74 -2.71 -14.01
N GLN A 27 -1.87 -2.99 -14.66
CA GLN A 27 -2.22 -4.37 -15.05
C GLN A 27 -1.31 -4.83 -16.20
N LYS A 28 -0.43 -5.78 -15.91
CA LYS A 28 0.49 -6.38 -16.88
C LYS A 28 0.24 -7.86 -17.03
N PHE A 29 0.11 -8.29 -18.28
CA PHE A 29 0.04 -9.68 -18.67
C PHE A 29 1.27 -10.01 -19.53
N THR A 30 1.87 -11.18 -19.33
CA THR A 30 3.07 -11.59 -20.05
C THR A 30 3.02 -13.09 -20.32
N ILE A 31 3.17 -13.49 -21.58
CA ILE A 31 3.27 -14.87 -22.01
C ILE A 31 4.66 -15.07 -22.60
N THR A 32 5.36 -16.11 -22.14
CA THR A 32 6.63 -16.54 -22.76
C THR A 32 6.47 -17.93 -23.34
N THR A 33 6.77 -18.06 -24.63
CA THR A 33 6.74 -19.33 -25.37
C THR A 33 8.16 -19.71 -25.77
N TYR A 34 8.53 -20.97 -25.58
CA TYR A 34 9.84 -21.50 -25.93
C TYR A 34 9.73 -22.45 -27.12
N SER A 35 10.57 -22.26 -28.13
CA SER A 35 10.76 -23.17 -29.24
C SER A 35 11.84 -24.21 -28.91
N PRO A 36 11.72 -25.46 -29.40
CA PRO A 36 12.80 -26.45 -29.33
C PRO A 36 14.12 -25.97 -29.96
N THR A 37 14.07 -25.00 -30.87
CA THR A 37 15.24 -24.41 -31.55
C THR A 37 15.99 -23.36 -30.72
N GLY A 38 15.61 -23.13 -29.46
CA GLY A 38 16.28 -22.16 -28.58
C GLY A 38 15.81 -20.72 -28.73
N VAL A 39 14.69 -20.49 -29.43
CA VAL A 39 14.01 -19.20 -29.51
C VAL A 39 13.00 -19.07 -28.38
N SER A 40 13.02 -17.96 -27.64
CA SER A 40 11.95 -17.60 -26.70
C SER A 40 11.25 -16.33 -27.15
N ILE A 41 9.93 -16.38 -27.24
CA ILE A 41 9.08 -15.25 -27.61
C ILE A 41 8.30 -14.85 -26.36
N THR A 42 8.50 -13.62 -25.90
CA THR A 42 7.82 -13.03 -24.75
C THR A 42 6.89 -11.93 -25.25
N SER A 43 5.59 -12.13 -25.17
CA SER A 43 4.58 -11.13 -25.49
C SER A 43 4.03 -10.54 -24.20
N SER A 44 4.13 -9.22 -24.03
CA SER A 44 3.55 -8.50 -22.89
C SER A 44 2.54 -7.46 -23.31
N GLY A 45 1.48 -7.34 -22.52
CA GLY A 45 0.47 -6.28 -22.61
C GLY A 45 0.34 -5.60 -21.26
N THR A 46 0.48 -4.27 -21.23
CA THR A 46 0.33 -3.45 -20.03
C THR A 46 -0.77 -2.42 -20.26
N LYS A 47 -1.78 -2.41 -19.41
CA LYS A 47 -2.84 -1.40 -19.43
C LYS A 47 -2.48 -0.29 -18.45
N LYS A 48 -2.24 0.91 -18.98
CA LYS A 48 -1.99 2.14 -18.22
C LYS A 48 -3.16 3.11 -18.41
N GLY A 49 -4.11 3.11 -17.49
CA GLY A 49 -5.36 3.87 -17.64
C GLY A 49 -6.16 3.42 -18.87
N GLU A 50 -6.39 4.32 -19.82
CA GLU A 50 -7.06 4.04 -21.10
C GLU A 50 -6.11 3.52 -22.19
N LEU A 51 -4.79 3.63 -21.98
CA LEU A 51 -3.78 3.31 -22.98
C LEU A 51 -3.32 1.86 -22.84
N PHE A 52 -3.35 1.11 -23.94
CA PHE A 52 -2.88 -0.26 -24.00
C PHE A 52 -1.51 -0.30 -24.70
N LEU A 53 -0.47 -0.63 -23.95
CA LEU A 53 0.88 -0.79 -24.47
C LEU A 53 1.17 -2.27 -24.60
N ALA A 54 1.64 -2.69 -25.77
CA ALA A 54 2.07 -4.07 -26.00
C ALA A 54 3.51 -4.08 -26.50
N ASP A 55 4.26 -5.08 -26.08
CA ASP A 55 5.59 -5.34 -26.60
C ASP A 55 5.82 -6.84 -26.81
N VAL A 56 6.54 -7.16 -27.88
CA VAL A 56 6.94 -8.52 -28.22
C VAL A 56 8.46 -8.56 -28.19
N ASN A 57 9.04 -9.32 -27.27
CA ASN A 57 10.47 -9.56 -27.18
C ASN A 57 10.80 -10.98 -27.64
N THR A 58 11.64 -11.11 -28.66
CA THR A 58 12.11 -12.39 -29.20
C THR A 58 13.58 -12.53 -28.90
N GLN A 59 13.95 -13.54 -28.11
CA GLN A 59 15.34 -13.88 -27.82
C GLN A 59 15.70 -15.17 -28.56
N LEU A 60 16.76 -15.10 -29.37
CA LEU A 60 17.37 -16.24 -30.05
C LEU A 60 18.74 -16.49 -29.44
N LYS A 61 18.93 -17.65 -28.81
CA LYS A 61 20.23 -18.05 -28.29
C LYS A 61 20.83 -19.15 -29.17
N HIS A 62 21.95 -18.84 -29.82
CA HIS A 62 22.71 -19.82 -30.60
C HIS A 62 24.19 -19.79 -30.21
N LYS A 63 24.66 -20.87 -29.58
CA LYS A 63 26.02 -20.98 -29.01
C LYS A 63 26.29 -19.81 -28.05
N ASN A 64 27.32 -19.00 -28.35
CA ASN A 64 27.78 -17.86 -27.57
C ASN A 64 27.10 -16.54 -27.98
N ILE A 65 26.17 -16.57 -28.94
CA ILE A 65 25.48 -15.38 -29.44
C ILE A 65 24.02 -15.41 -28.98
N THR A 66 23.58 -14.33 -28.35
CA THR A 66 22.19 -14.09 -27.96
C THR A 66 21.69 -12.85 -28.69
N THR A 67 20.67 -13.02 -29.53
CA THR A 67 20.03 -11.92 -30.25
C THR A 67 18.66 -11.67 -29.66
N ASP A 68 18.45 -10.50 -29.06
CA ASP A 68 17.18 -10.02 -28.54
C ASP A 68 16.58 -9.00 -29.51
N VAL A 69 15.33 -9.22 -29.92
CA VAL A 69 14.57 -8.31 -30.79
C VAL A 69 13.27 -7.95 -30.08
N LYS A 70 13.15 -6.70 -29.64
CA LYS A 70 11.97 -6.16 -29.00
C LYS A 70 11.24 -5.20 -29.94
N VAL A 71 9.93 -5.43 -30.11
CA VAL A 71 9.03 -4.59 -30.89
C VAL A 71 8.00 -3.99 -29.95
N ASP A 72 7.80 -2.67 -30.00
CA ASP A 72 6.77 -1.96 -29.23
C ASP A 72 5.58 -1.53 -30.10
N THR A 73 4.49 -1.09 -29.45
CA THR A 73 3.30 -0.52 -30.11
C THR A 73 3.56 0.76 -30.90
N SER A 74 4.72 1.40 -30.70
CA SER A 74 5.13 2.60 -31.43
C SER A 74 5.94 2.27 -32.70
N SER A 75 5.93 1.01 -33.12
CA SER A 75 6.65 0.51 -34.29
C SER A 75 8.17 0.67 -34.21
N ASN A 76 8.74 0.80 -33.00
CA ASN A 76 10.18 0.78 -32.82
C ASN A 76 10.66 -0.66 -32.68
N LEU A 77 11.70 -1.01 -33.45
CA LEU A 77 12.34 -2.31 -33.39
C LEU A 77 13.71 -2.17 -32.72
N PHE A 78 13.80 -2.61 -31.47
CA PHE A 78 15.04 -2.63 -30.70
C PHE A 78 15.73 -3.98 -30.89
N THR A 79 16.92 -3.97 -31.46
CA THR A 79 17.73 -5.18 -31.61
C THR A 79 18.96 -5.06 -30.72
N THR A 80 19.21 -6.09 -29.92
CA THR A 80 20.41 -6.23 -29.10
C THR A 80 21.08 -7.55 -29.42
N VAL A 81 22.32 -7.50 -29.89
CA VAL A 81 23.15 -8.66 -30.18
C VAL A 81 24.22 -8.75 -29.10
N THR A 82 24.15 -9.80 -28.29
CA THR A 82 25.13 -10.11 -27.24
C THR A 82 26.00 -11.26 -27.69
N ILE A 83 27.32 -11.08 -27.62
CA ILE A 83 28.32 -12.11 -27.86
C ILE A 83 29.02 -12.35 -26.52
N ASP A 84 28.74 -13.49 -25.91
CA ASP A 84 29.34 -13.93 -24.65
C ASP A 84 30.68 -14.63 -24.94
N GLU A 85 31.73 -14.28 -24.19
CA GLU A 85 33.07 -14.88 -24.27
C GLU A 85 33.71 -14.92 -25.67
N PRO A 86 33.77 -13.81 -26.45
CA PRO A 86 34.66 -13.73 -27.60
C PRO A 86 36.14 -13.88 -27.22
N ALA A 87 36.47 -13.57 -25.96
CA ALA A 87 37.72 -13.88 -25.27
C ALA A 87 37.39 -14.16 -23.78
N PRO A 88 38.28 -14.84 -23.01
CA PRO A 88 38.02 -15.14 -21.61
C PRO A 88 37.65 -13.88 -20.80
N GLY A 89 36.46 -13.88 -20.20
CA GLY A 89 35.95 -12.77 -19.39
C GLY A 89 35.38 -11.58 -20.18
N LEU A 90 35.48 -11.57 -21.52
CA LEU A 90 34.92 -10.50 -22.35
C LEU A 90 33.46 -10.81 -22.73
N LYS A 91 32.63 -9.77 -22.84
CA LYS A 91 31.25 -9.82 -23.32
C LYS A 91 30.99 -8.57 -24.15
N THR A 92 30.51 -8.75 -25.36
CA THR A 92 30.25 -7.66 -26.31
C THR A 92 28.76 -7.55 -26.55
N ILE A 93 28.22 -6.34 -26.47
CA ILE A 93 26.79 -6.06 -26.64
C ILE A 93 26.66 -4.94 -27.68
N LEU A 94 25.93 -5.20 -28.76
CA LEU A 94 25.59 -4.23 -29.78
C LEU A 94 24.07 -4.02 -29.76
N SER A 95 23.63 -2.80 -29.46
CA SER A 95 22.21 -2.42 -29.44
C SER A 95 21.92 -1.35 -30.49
N PHE A 96 20.81 -1.46 -31.20
CA PHE A 96 20.35 -0.44 -32.14
C PHE A 96 18.82 -0.47 -32.28
N ARG A 97 18.23 0.67 -32.63
CA ARG A 97 16.79 0.86 -32.87
C ARG A 97 16.55 1.14 -34.35
N VAL A 98 15.64 0.40 -34.98
CA VAL A 98 15.20 0.62 -36.36
C VAL A 98 13.81 1.28 -36.31
N PRO A 99 13.54 2.35 -37.10
CA PRO A 99 14.32 2.87 -38.24
C PRO A 99 15.40 3.92 -37.90
N ASP A 100 15.64 4.23 -36.64
CA ASP A 100 16.62 5.26 -36.25
C ASP A 100 18.08 4.82 -36.50
N GLN A 101 18.62 5.19 -37.67
CA GLN A 101 19.99 4.87 -38.10
C GLN A 101 21.10 5.46 -37.19
N ARG A 102 20.78 6.36 -36.26
CA ARG A 102 21.74 6.97 -35.33
C ARG A 102 21.64 6.42 -33.90
N SER A 103 20.90 5.34 -33.68
CA SER A 103 20.63 4.80 -32.34
C SER A 103 21.59 3.70 -31.88
N GLY A 104 22.62 3.39 -32.69
CA GLY A 104 23.56 2.32 -32.38
C GLY A 104 24.32 2.61 -31.08
N LYS A 105 24.52 1.58 -30.26
CA LYS A 105 25.33 1.59 -29.04
C LYS A 105 26.15 0.31 -29.02
N LEU A 106 27.47 0.44 -28.90
CA LEU A 106 28.38 -0.68 -28.68
C LEU A 106 28.83 -0.65 -27.23
N GLU A 107 28.77 -1.79 -26.54
CA GLU A 107 29.18 -1.96 -25.15
C GLU A 107 30.08 -3.19 -25.03
N LEU A 108 31.18 -3.04 -24.32
CA LEU A 108 32.21 -4.03 -24.07
C LEU A 108 32.36 -4.18 -22.56
N GLN A 109 32.08 -5.37 -22.04
CA GLN A 109 32.19 -5.72 -20.64
C GLN A 109 33.31 -6.73 -20.48
N TYR A 110 34.29 -6.43 -19.63
CA TYR A 110 35.40 -7.30 -19.29
C TYR A 110 35.36 -7.62 -17.80
N LEU A 111 35.18 -8.89 -17.46
CA LEU A 111 35.14 -9.40 -16.10
C LEU A 111 36.38 -10.25 -15.85
N HIS A 112 37.16 -9.85 -14.86
CA HIS A 112 38.30 -10.55 -14.32
C HIS A 112 38.08 -10.79 -12.81
N ASP A 113 38.86 -11.69 -12.21
CA ASP A 113 38.71 -12.06 -10.79
C ASP A 113 38.84 -10.87 -9.81
N TYR A 114 39.50 -9.79 -10.23
CA TYR A 114 39.72 -8.60 -9.39
C TYR A 114 39.26 -7.27 -10.02
N ALA A 115 38.74 -7.33 -11.25
CA ALA A 115 38.39 -6.14 -12.00
C ALA A 115 37.17 -6.39 -12.89
N GLY A 116 36.23 -5.46 -12.90
CA GLY A 116 35.12 -5.41 -13.85
C GLY A 116 35.16 -4.09 -14.60
N ILE A 117 35.33 -4.13 -15.92
CA ILE A 117 35.36 -2.94 -16.77
C ILE A 117 34.15 -3.02 -17.70
N SER A 118 33.36 -1.95 -17.82
CA SER A 118 32.38 -1.81 -18.88
C SER A 118 32.58 -0.48 -19.61
N SER A 119 32.83 -0.57 -20.91
CA SER A 119 32.99 0.59 -21.79
C SER A 119 31.90 0.55 -22.85
N SER A 120 31.16 1.63 -23.04
CA SER A 120 30.15 1.75 -24.09
C SER A 120 30.27 3.06 -24.85
N ILE A 121 29.95 3.02 -26.15
CA ILE A 121 29.99 4.16 -27.06
C ILE A 121 28.70 4.20 -27.88
N GLY A 122 28.08 5.37 -27.94
CA GLY A 122 27.00 5.64 -28.91
C GLY A 122 27.58 5.79 -30.32
N LEU A 123 27.10 5.00 -31.27
CA LEU A 123 27.47 5.04 -32.68
C LEU A 123 26.71 6.16 -33.41
N THR A 124 26.91 7.40 -32.96
CA THR A 124 26.23 8.59 -33.50
C THR A 124 27.27 9.65 -33.93
N ALA A 125 26.85 10.72 -34.59
CA ALA A 125 27.74 11.83 -34.96
C ALA A 125 28.36 12.54 -33.73
N ASN A 126 27.69 12.47 -32.59
CA ASN A 126 28.14 12.99 -31.30
C ASN A 126 28.11 11.83 -30.28
N PRO A 127 29.12 10.94 -30.28
CA PRO A 127 29.14 9.79 -29.40
C PRO A 127 29.18 10.21 -27.91
N ILE A 128 28.26 9.65 -27.12
CA ILE A 128 28.41 9.60 -25.66
C ILE A 128 29.18 8.33 -25.33
N VAL A 129 30.30 8.49 -24.64
CA VAL A 129 31.15 7.39 -24.17
C VAL A 129 30.89 7.20 -22.68
N ASN A 130 30.48 6.00 -22.26
CA ASN A 130 30.40 5.64 -20.85
C ASN A 130 31.50 4.64 -20.53
N PHE A 131 32.25 4.92 -19.47
CA PHE A 131 33.29 4.04 -18.96
C PHE A 131 33.04 3.80 -17.47
N SER A 132 32.91 2.54 -17.09
CA SER A 132 32.83 2.12 -15.71
C SER A 132 33.92 1.11 -15.41
N GLY A 133 34.51 1.22 -14.23
CA GLY A 133 35.55 0.33 -13.75
C GLY A 133 35.29 0.01 -12.29
N VAL A 134 35.36 -1.26 -11.94
CA VAL A 134 35.25 -1.77 -10.57
C VAL A 134 36.51 -2.54 -10.27
N LEU A 135 37.17 -2.24 -9.16
CA LEU A 135 38.33 -2.96 -8.64
C LEU A 135 37.98 -3.50 -7.27
N GLY A 136 38.37 -4.74 -7.00
CA GLY A 136 38.08 -5.35 -5.71
C GLY A 136 38.07 -6.86 -5.74
N ASN A 137 37.57 -7.45 -4.67
CA ASN A 137 37.34 -8.87 -4.54
C ASN A 137 35.85 -9.13 -4.24
N ASN A 138 35.49 -10.38 -3.92
CA ASN A 138 34.11 -10.74 -3.58
C ASN A 138 33.60 -10.10 -2.27
N THR A 139 34.47 -9.44 -1.48
CA THR A 139 34.14 -8.86 -0.18
C THR A 139 34.12 -7.34 -0.21
N LEU A 140 35.07 -6.71 -0.90
CA LEU A 140 35.18 -5.27 -1.06
C LEU A 140 35.32 -4.95 -2.53
N ALA A 141 34.42 -4.13 -3.06
CA ALA A 141 34.51 -3.62 -4.42
C ALA A 141 34.34 -2.11 -4.42
N VAL A 142 35.20 -1.41 -5.16
CA VAL A 142 35.12 0.03 -5.36
C VAL A 142 35.06 0.27 -6.86
N GLY A 143 34.08 1.06 -7.29
CA GLY A 143 33.85 1.33 -8.68
C GLY A 143 33.60 2.79 -8.97
N THR A 144 33.86 3.16 -10.21
CA THR A 144 33.54 4.46 -10.79
C THR A 144 32.76 4.24 -12.08
N ASP A 145 31.87 5.17 -12.40
CA ASP A 145 31.13 5.21 -13.66
C ASP A 145 31.13 6.64 -14.20
N VAL A 146 31.67 6.82 -15.39
CA VAL A 146 31.95 8.13 -15.98
C VAL A 146 31.35 8.18 -17.39
N SER A 147 30.64 9.25 -17.71
CA SER A 147 30.11 9.51 -19.05
C SER A 147 30.68 10.79 -19.63
N PHE A 148 31.16 10.73 -20.86
CA PHE A 148 31.72 11.85 -21.60
C PHE A 148 30.89 12.10 -22.87
N ASP A 149 30.46 13.35 -23.07
CA ASP A 149 29.79 13.79 -24.28
C ASP A 149 30.79 14.48 -25.21
N SER A 150 31.03 13.90 -26.39
CA SER A 150 31.99 14.43 -27.36
C SER A 150 31.55 15.77 -27.98
N LYS A 151 30.26 16.11 -27.94
CA LYS A 151 29.73 17.37 -28.50
C LYS A 151 30.06 18.55 -27.60
N GLU A 152 29.88 18.36 -26.29
CA GLU A 152 30.11 19.39 -25.28
C GLU A 152 31.57 19.40 -24.79
N GLY A 153 32.32 18.33 -25.04
CA GLY A 153 33.68 18.16 -24.53
C GLY A 153 33.72 18.05 -23.01
N ALA A 154 32.63 17.58 -22.40
CA ALA A 154 32.41 17.62 -20.96
C ALA A 154 31.97 16.28 -20.38
N LEU A 155 32.23 16.09 -19.08
CA LEU A 155 31.72 14.96 -18.32
C LEU A 155 30.26 15.19 -17.95
N THR A 156 29.38 14.36 -18.50
CA THR A 156 27.94 14.41 -18.23
C THR A 156 27.58 13.63 -16.97
N LYS A 157 28.38 12.61 -16.61
CA LYS A 157 28.18 11.77 -15.44
C LYS A 157 29.53 11.40 -14.81
N TYR A 158 29.61 11.45 -13.48
CA TYR A 158 30.71 10.87 -12.71
C TYR A 158 30.15 10.37 -11.39
N ASN A 159 30.09 9.05 -11.26
CA ASN A 159 29.55 8.37 -10.10
C ASN A 159 30.62 7.50 -9.46
N PHE A 160 30.57 7.39 -8.14
CA PHE A 160 31.47 6.59 -7.33
C PHE A 160 30.66 5.63 -6.50
N GLY A 161 31.12 4.39 -6.36
CA GLY A 161 30.43 3.36 -5.63
C GLY A 161 31.40 2.50 -4.85
N ALA A 162 31.02 2.12 -3.65
CA ALA A 162 31.70 1.09 -2.88
C ALA A 162 30.67 0.07 -2.42
N SER A 163 31.03 -1.22 -2.44
CA SER A 163 30.26 -2.28 -1.83
C SER A 163 31.11 -3.11 -0.89
N PHE A 164 30.48 -3.54 0.18
CA PHE A 164 30.97 -4.51 1.12
C PHE A 164 30.00 -5.70 1.12
N THR A 165 30.51 -6.89 0.81
CA THR A 165 29.75 -8.13 0.74
C THR A 165 30.34 -9.13 1.72
N ASN A 166 29.52 -9.59 2.64
CA ASN A 166 29.78 -10.72 3.52
C ASN A 166 28.77 -11.83 3.21
N ALA A 167 28.92 -13.02 3.80
CA ALA A 167 28.10 -14.20 3.51
C ALA A 167 26.59 -13.90 3.51
N ASP A 168 26.13 -13.13 4.51
CA ASP A 168 24.70 -12.85 4.70
C ASP A 168 24.33 -11.39 4.44
N LEU A 169 25.31 -10.49 4.28
CA LEU A 169 25.11 -9.04 4.30
C LEU A 169 25.79 -8.36 3.13
N ILE A 170 25.09 -7.45 2.46
CA ILE A 170 25.63 -6.60 1.40
C ILE A 170 25.30 -5.14 1.76
N ALA A 171 26.32 -4.34 2.00
CA ALA A 171 26.20 -2.90 2.14
C ALA A 171 26.84 -2.23 0.92
N SER A 172 26.26 -1.15 0.43
CA SER A 172 26.92 -0.31 -0.57
C SER A 172 26.59 1.15 -0.40
N LEU A 173 27.54 1.98 -0.80
CA LEU A 173 27.45 3.42 -0.79
C LEU A 173 27.75 3.91 -2.21
N THR A 174 26.87 4.71 -2.79
CA THR A 174 27.06 5.30 -4.12
C THR A 174 26.83 6.80 -4.08
N LEU A 175 27.75 7.55 -4.66
CA LEU A 175 27.61 8.97 -4.99
C LEU A 175 27.28 9.06 -6.48
N ASN A 176 26.07 9.53 -6.79
CA ASN A 176 25.55 9.64 -8.14
C ASN A 176 25.30 11.12 -8.51
N ASP A 177 24.92 11.36 -9.76
CA ASP A 177 24.45 12.66 -10.27
C ASP A 177 25.42 13.80 -9.99
N LYS A 178 26.71 13.59 -10.32
CA LYS A 178 27.75 14.61 -10.12
C LYS A 178 27.99 14.97 -8.64
N PHE A 179 27.96 13.97 -7.76
CA PHE A 179 28.00 14.09 -6.29
C PHE A 179 26.77 14.75 -5.66
N ASP A 180 25.67 14.92 -6.41
CA ASP A 180 24.45 15.49 -5.85
C ASP A 180 23.64 14.48 -5.03
N THR A 181 23.69 13.19 -5.38
CA THR A 181 22.88 12.17 -4.75
C THR A 181 23.75 11.13 -4.04
N LEU A 182 23.71 11.11 -2.70
CA LEU A 182 24.33 10.06 -1.89
C LEU A 182 23.32 8.98 -1.57
N SER A 183 23.54 7.75 -2.02
CA SER A 183 22.69 6.59 -1.73
C SER A 183 23.45 5.52 -0.95
N ALA A 184 22.94 5.17 0.23
CA ALA A 184 23.40 4.07 1.06
C ALA A 184 22.36 2.95 1.01
N THR A 185 22.78 1.75 0.59
CA THR A 185 21.91 0.58 0.53
C THR A 185 22.42 -0.52 1.42
N TYR A 186 21.51 -1.23 2.06
CA TYR A 186 21.76 -2.35 2.95
C TYR A 186 20.87 -3.52 2.54
N TYR A 187 21.43 -4.72 2.47
CA TYR A 187 20.72 -5.95 2.20
C TYR A 187 21.24 -7.03 3.14
N HIS A 188 20.34 -7.75 3.82
CA HIS A 188 20.70 -8.81 4.74
C HIS A 188 19.77 -10.01 4.55
N THR A 189 20.35 -11.17 4.28
CA THR A 189 19.66 -12.45 4.25
C THR A 189 19.55 -12.99 5.68
N VAL A 190 18.34 -12.95 6.24
CA VAL A 190 18.05 -13.38 7.62
C VAL A 190 17.93 -14.89 7.72
N SER A 191 17.35 -15.53 6.70
CA SER A 191 17.18 -16.98 6.66
C SER A 191 17.21 -17.47 5.22
N LEU A 192 18.15 -18.36 4.92
CA LEU A 192 18.26 -19.03 3.63
C LEU A 192 17.14 -20.07 3.42
N LEU A 193 16.63 -20.67 4.50
CA LEU A 193 15.60 -21.71 4.43
C LEU A 193 14.24 -21.16 3.99
N THR A 194 13.89 -19.96 4.46
CA THR A 194 12.64 -19.26 4.15
C THR A 194 12.84 -18.09 3.19
N ASN A 195 14.02 -18.02 2.55
CA ASN A 195 14.44 -16.96 1.62
C ASN A 195 14.08 -15.55 2.14
N THR A 196 14.29 -15.34 3.45
CA THR A 196 13.90 -14.12 4.15
C THR A 196 15.05 -13.14 4.08
N ALA A 197 14.79 -11.96 3.52
CA ALA A 197 15.77 -10.90 3.39
C ALA A 197 15.15 -9.56 3.76
N VAL A 198 15.97 -8.70 4.35
CA VAL A 198 15.62 -7.30 4.64
C VAL A 198 16.52 -6.40 3.82
N GLY A 199 15.94 -5.32 3.29
CA GLY A 199 16.66 -4.32 2.53
C GLY A 199 16.32 -2.92 3.03
N ALA A 200 17.29 -2.02 3.01
CA ALA A 200 17.08 -0.60 3.25
C ALA A 200 17.87 0.21 2.23
N GLU A 201 17.34 1.35 1.85
CA GLU A 201 18.00 2.35 1.02
C GLU A 201 17.72 3.72 1.62
N ALA A 202 18.78 4.47 1.88
CA ALA A 202 18.74 5.86 2.29
C ALA A 202 19.43 6.71 1.23
N THR A 203 18.71 7.63 0.63
CA THR A 203 19.21 8.56 -0.38
C THR A 203 19.08 9.98 0.13
N HIS A 204 20.16 10.75 0.02
CA HIS A 204 20.21 12.17 0.31
C HIS A 204 20.58 12.93 -0.95
N SER A 205 19.77 13.93 -1.31
CA SER A 205 20.04 14.85 -2.42
C SER A 205 20.54 16.18 -1.86
N PHE A 206 21.78 16.56 -2.18
CA PHE A 206 22.41 17.77 -1.66
C PHE A 206 21.79 19.06 -2.24
N SER A 207 21.34 19.03 -3.49
CA SER A 207 20.68 20.16 -4.17
C SER A 207 19.33 20.52 -3.54
N THR A 208 18.52 19.52 -3.19
CA THR A 208 17.17 19.72 -2.63
C THR A 208 17.15 19.64 -1.09
N ASN A 209 18.24 19.16 -0.47
CA ASN A 209 18.32 18.84 0.96
C ASN A 209 17.21 17.88 1.42
N GLU A 210 16.77 16.99 0.53
CA GLU A 210 15.75 16.00 0.80
C GLU A 210 16.37 14.64 1.13
N ASN A 211 15.74 13.93 2.07
CA ASN A 211 16.10 12.57 2.45
C ASN A 211 14.97 11.64 2.03
N THR A 212 15.32 10.57 1.33
CA THR A 212 14.43 9.45 1.03
C THR A 212 14.95 8.22 1.72
N ILE A 213 14.15 7.62 2.61
CA ILE A 213 14.50 6.36 3.28
C ILE A 213 13.43 5.35 2.93
N THR A 214 13.83 4.25 2.31
CA THR A 214 12.98 3.12 1.95
C THR A 214 13.48 1.88 2.66
N VAL A 215 12.59 1.20 3.39
CA VAL A 215 12.87 -0.08 4.06
C VAL A 215 11.92 -1.12 3.53
N GLY A 216 12.39 -2.33 3.31
CA GLY A 216 11.56 -3.42 2.83
C GLY A 216 12.04 -4.78 3.29
N THR A 217 11.17 -5.75 3.12
CA THR A 217 11.38 -7.15 3.46
C THR A 217 10.87 -8.03 2.35
N GLN A 218 11.52 -9.18 2.18
CA GLN A 218 11.08 -10.27 1.35
C GLN A 218 11.04 -11.52 2.22
N HIS A 219 10.00 -12.34 2.05
CA HIS A 219 9.83 -13.59 2.77
C HIS A 219 9.11 -14.60 1.87
N SER A 220 9.65 -15.81 1.75
CA SER A 220 8.95 -16.91 1.09
C SER A 220 8.11 -17.66 2.12
N LEU A 221 6.78 -17.59 1.97
CA LEU A 221 5.81 -18.28 2.85
C LEU A 221 5.85 -19.80 2.64
N ASP A 222 6.05 -20.21 1.39
CA ASP A 222 6.22 -21.59 0.95
C ASP A 222 7.13 -21.59 -0.31
N PRO A 223 7.53 -22.77 -0.85
CA PRO A 223 8.42 -22.83 -2.02
C PRO A 223 7.88 -22.17 -3.31
N LEU A 224 6.58 -21.88 -3.38
CA LEU A 224 5.87 -21.32 -4.53
C LEU A 224 5.36 -19.89 -4.28
N THR A 225 5.31 -19.42 -3.03
CA THR A 225 4.73 -18.13 -2.63
C THR A 225 5.75 -17.23 -1.97
N THR A 226 6.01 -16.06 -2.56
CA THR A 226 6.90 -15.03 -2.04
C THR A 226 6.14 -13.73 -1.78
N VAL A 227 6.34 -13.17 -0.60
CA VAL A 227 5.81 -11.86 -0.19
C VAL A 227 6.97 -10.87 -0.15
N LYS A 228 6.73 -9.66 -0.68
CA LYS A 228 7.60 -8.50 -0.47
C LYS A 228 6.78 -7.34 0.08
N ALA A 229 7.35 -6.57 0.98
CA ALA A 229 6.75 -5.32 1.44
C ALA A 229 7.83 -4.25 1.53
N ARG A 230 7.45 -3.00 1.25
CA ARG A 230 8.33 -1.83 1.42
C ARG A 230 7.54 -0.64 1.94
N VAL A 231 8.23 0.23 2.66
CA VAL A 231 7.71 1.51 3.11
C VAL A 231 8.78 2.57 2.91
N ASN A 232 8.37 3.76 2.48
CA ASN A 232 9.26 4.91 2.46
C ASN A 232 8.85 5.98 3.48
N ASN A 233 9.75 6.91 3.77
CA ASN A 233 9.51 8.03 4.68
C ASN A 233 8.48 9.05 4.18
N PHE A 234 8.06 8.97 2.92
CA PHE A 234 6.93 9.73 2.36
C PHE A 234 5.56 9.08 2.63
N GLY A 235 5.52 8.00 3.41
CA GLY A 235 4.27 7.31 3.74
C GLY A 235 3.73 6.42 2.62
N LYS A 236 4.51 6.15 1.57
CA LYS A 236 4.17 5.16 0.55
C LYS A 236 4.58 3.78 1.03
N ALA A 237 3.60 3.01 1.47
CA ALA A 237 3.75 1.58 1.68
C ALA A 237 3.28 0.81 0.45
N SER A 238 4.07 -0.18 0.02
CA SER A 238 3.74 -1.10 -1.05
C SER A 238 3.88 -2.54 -0.56
N ALA A 239 2.98 -3.42 -0.99
CA ALA A 239 3.07 -4.85 -0.74
C ALA A 239 2.92 -5.61 -2.05
N LEU A 240 3.59 -6.75 -2.14
CA LEU A 240 3.60 -7.64 -3.29
C LEU A 240 3.46 -9.09 -2.81
N LEU A 241 2.53 -9.82 -3.41
CA LEU A 241 2.38 -11.25 -3.28
C LEU A 241 2.62 -11.87 -4.66
N GLN A 242 3.60 -12.75 -4.75
CA GLN A 242 3.92 -13.51 -5.96
C GLN A 242 3.73 -15.00 -5.68
N HIS A 243 2.89 -15.67 -6.47
CA HIS A 243 2.55 -17.07 -6.31
C HIS A 243 2.75 -17.83 -7.62
N GLU A 244 3.51 -18.93 -7.57
CA GLU A 244 3.71 -19.88 -8.66
C GLU A 244 2.62 -20.95 -8.63
N TRP A 245 1.53 -20.74 -9.40
CA TRP A 245 0.39 -21.65 -9.42
C TRP A 245 0.61 -22.89 -10.32
N ARG A 246 1.55 -22.80 -11.26
CA ARG A 246 2.08 -23.90 -12.09
C ARG A 246 3.55 -23.65 -12.38
N PRO A 247 4.34 -24.69 -12.70
CA PRO A 247 5.75 -24.53 -13.05
C PRO A 247 5.96 -23.40 -14.07
N LYS A 248 6.80 -22.42 -13.72
CA LYS A 248 7.12 -21.23 -14.53
C LYS A 248 5.95 -20.28 -14.81
N SER A 249 4.83 -20.40 -14.09
CA SER A 249 3.64 -19.56 -14.23
C SER A 249 3.38 -18.80 -12.93
N LEU A 250 3.63 -17.50 -12.94
CA LEU A 250 3.56 -16.64 -11.77
C LEU A 250 2.33 -15.72 -11.84
N ILE A 251 1.60 -15.62 -10.74
CA ILE A 251 0.63 -14.56 -10.49
C ILE A 251 1.27 -13.59 -9.51
N THR A 252 1.35 -12.31 -9.87
CA THR A 252 1.88 -11.25 -9.00
C THR A 252 0.79 -10.22 -8.75
N VAL A 253 0.49 -9.99 -7.47
CA VAL A 253 -0.44 -8.96 -7.00
C VAL A 253 0.37 -7.94 -6.22
N SER A 254 0.43 -6.70 -6.69
CA SER A 254 1.07 -5.60 -5.97
C SER A 254 0.11 -4.44 -5.74
N THR A 255 0.27 -3.78 -4.60
CA THR A 255 -0.48 -2.58 -4.21
C THR A 255 0.49 -1.51 -3.72
N GLU A 256 0.16 -0.25 -4.01
CA GLU A 256 0.87 0.94 -3.55
C GLU A 256 -0.17 1.84 -2.87
N SER A 257 0.18 2.48 -1.75
CA SER A 257 -0.70 3.29 -0.86
C SER A 257 -1.51 2.51 0.18
N ILE A 258 -0.79 1.74 1.00
CA ILE A 258 -1.37 1.15 2.21
C ILE A 258 -1.41 2.20 3.33
N THR A 259 -2.58 2.44 3.93
CA THR A 259 -2.70 3.26 5.14
C THR A 259 -2.53 2.35 6.36
N SER A 260 -1.41 2.50 7.08
CA SER A 260 -1.15 1.75 8.32
C SER A 260 -1.47 2.62 9.53
N SER A 261 -2.30 2.12 10.45
CA SER A 261 -2.51 2.74 11.76
C SER A 261 -1.88 1.86 12.84
N GLY A 262 -1.10 2.49 13.73
CA GLY A 262 -0.48 1.83 14.87
C GLY A 262 -1.02 2.42 16.17
N THR A 263 -1.52 1.56 17.07
CA THR A 263 -1.96 1.96 18.41
C THR A 263 -1.13 1.22 19.46
N LYS A 264 -0.47 1.96 20.35
CA LYS A 264 0.22 1.38 21.51
C LYS A 264 -0.73 1.38 22.71
N LYS A 265 -1.00 0.20 23.28
CA LYS A 265 -1.80 0.05 24.51
C LYS A 265 -0.97 -0.69 25.56
N GLY A 266 -0.33 0.06 26.46
CA GLY A 266 0.63 -0.52 27.42
C GLY A 266 1.90 -1.00 26.72
N GLU A 267 2.31 -2.25 26.94
CA GLU A 267 3.45 -2.90 26.25
C GLU A 267 3.06 -3.50 24.88
N LEU A 268 1.77 -3.62 24.57
CA LEU A 268 1.29 -4.21 23.31
C LEU A 268 1.24 -3.16 22.18
N PHE A 269 1.81 -3.52 21.03
CA PHE A 269 1.63 -2.79 19.77
C PHE A 269 0.60 -3.50 18.91
N LEU A 270 -0.53 -2.84 18.65
CA LEU A 270 -1.54 -3.28 17.72
C LEU A 270 -1.46 -2.41 16.48
N ALA A 271 -1.14 -3.02 15.35
CA ALA A 271 -1.11 -2.37 14.04
C ALA A 271 -2.18 -2.99 13.14
N ASP A 272 -2.92 -2.11 12.48
CA ASP A 272 -3.89 -2.46 11.45
C ASP A 272 -3.44 -1.85 10.13
N VAL A 273 -3.54 -2.63 9.07
CA VAL A 273 -3.14 -2.29 7.71
C VAL A 273 -4.40 -2.28 6.85
N ASN A 274 -4.81 -1.10 6.37
CA ASN A 274 -5.97 -0.95 5.52
C ASN A 274 -5.56 -0.58 4.09
N THR A 275 -6.20 -1.20 3.11
CA THR A 275 -6.09 -0.84 1.69
C THR A 275 -7.48 -0.80 1.07
N GLN A 276 -7.72 0.20 0.22
CA GLN A 276 -8.98 0.38 -0.48
C GLN A 276 -8.70 0.43 -1.98
N LEU A 277 -9.37 -0.43 -2.74
CA LEU A 277 -9.31 -0.50 -4.19
C LEU A 277 -10.67 -0.08 -4.77
N LYS A 278 -10.72 1.09 -5.39
CA LYS A 278 -11.94 1.59 -6.04
C LYS A 278 -11.82 1.47 -7.56
N HIS A 279 -12.75 0.75 -8.19
CA HIS A 279 -12.88 0.67 -9.63
C HIS A 279 -14.35 0.85 -10.04
N LYS A 280 -14.64 1.96 -10.72
CA LYS A 280 -16.02 2.35 -11.10
C LYS A 280 -16.93 2.40 -9.87
N ASN A 281 -17.97 1.56 -9.85
CA ASN A 281 -18.95 1.45 -8.79
C ASN A 281 -18.62 0.35 -7.77
N ILE A 282 -17.46 -0.31 -7.90
CA ILE A 282 -17.01 -1.36 -6.98
C ILE A 282 -15.87 -0.79 -6.12
N THR A 283 -16.01 -0.91 -4.81
CA THR A 283 -14.99 -0.57 -3.82
C THR A 283 -14.65 -1.83 -3.03
N THR A 284 -13.38 -2.22 -3.00
CA THR A 284 -12.89 -3.36 -2.23
C THR A 284 -11.96 -2.85 -1.13
N ASP A 285 -12.40 -2.96 0.11
CA ASP A 285 -11.61 -2.66 1.30
C ASP A 285 -11.01 -3.95 1.84
N VAL A 286 -9.69 -3.96 2.08
CA VAL A 286 -8.98 -5.05 2.74
C VAL A 286 -8.28 -4.50 3.97
N LYS A 287 -8.57 -5.10 5.12
CA LYS A 287 -7.97 -4.79 6.41
C LYS A 287 -7.23 -6.02 6.93
N VAL A 288 -5.99 -5.83 7.37
CA VAL A 288 -5.17 -6.87 8.01
C VAL A 288 -4.80 -6.39 9.40
N ASP A 289 -5.12 -7.20 10.42
CA ASP A 289 -4.73 -6.90 11.80
C ASP A 289 -3.44 -7.62 12.22
N THR A 290 -2.92 -7.25 13.38
CA THR A 290 -1.69 -7.84 13.97
C THR A 290 -1.88 -9.29 14.41
N SER A 291 -3.13 -9.77 14.46
CA SER A 291 -3.48 -11.17 14.76
C SER A 291 -3.58 -12.03 13.49
N SER A 292 -3.12 -11.53 12.34
CA SER A 292 -3.17 -12.18 11.03
C SER A 292 -4.59 -12.47 10.52
N ASN A 293 -5.60 -11.72 10.99
CA ASN A 293 -6.94 -11.79 10.38
C ASN A 293 -6.99 -10.86 9.17
N LEU A 294 -7.37 -11.41 8.02
CA LEU A 294 -7.62 -10.65 6.80
C LEU A 294 -9.12 -10.44 6.64
N PHE A 295 -9.58 -9.21 6.79
CA PHE A 295 -10.96 -8.80 6.58
C PHE A 295 -11.08 -8.17 5.19
N THR A 296 -12.00 -8.68 4.39
CA THR A 296 -12.29 -8.15 3.05
C THR A 296 -13.74 -7.72 2.99
N THR A 297 -13.98 -6.47 2.58
CA THR A 297 -15.30 -5.91 2.33
C THR A 297 -15.37 -5.44 0.88
N VAL A 298 -16.26 -6.04 0.10
CA VAL A 298 -16.56 -5.65 -1.28
C VAL A 298 -17.89 -4.90 -1.28
N THR A 299 -17.85 -3.64 -1.63
CA THR A 299 -19.02 -2.77 -1.80
C THR A 299 -19.27 -2.54 -3.28
N ILE A 300 -20.50 -2.75 -3.72
CA ILE A 300 -20.99 -2.40 -5.05
C ILE A 300 -22.03 -1.29 -4.84
N ASP A 301 -21.65 -0.06 -5.16
CA ASP A 301 -22.56 1.07 -5.16
C ASP A 301 -23.42 1.05 -6.43
N GLU A 302 -24.72 1.35 -6.29
CA GLU A 302 -25.67 1.48 -7.40
C GLU A 302 -25.66 0.36 -8.47
N PRO A 303 -25.73 -0.94 -8.11
CA PRO A 303 -26.06 -1.98 -9.09
C PRO A 303 -27.45 -1.76 -9.74
N ALA A 304 -28.33 -1.05 -9.04
CA ALA A 304 -29.59 -0.50 -9.52
C ALA A 304 -29.85 0.84 -8.80
N PRO A 305 -30.72 1.73 -9.30
CA PRO A 305 -31.00 3.02 -8.66
C PRO A 305 -31.39 2.85 -7.19
N GLY A 306 -30.64 3.50 -6.29
CA GLY A 306 -30.87 3.45 -4.84
C GLY A 306 -30.42 2.16 -4.15
N LEU A 307 -29.93 1.14 -4.86
CA LEU A 307 -29.43 -0.10 -4.28
C LEU A 307 -27.93 0.00 -3.98
N LYS A 308 -27.48 -0.61 -2.89
CA LYS A 308 -26.09 -0.76 -2.51
C LYS A 308 -25.88 -2.15 -1.91
N THR A 309 -24.89 -2.87 -2.42
CA THR A 309 -24.59 -4.25 -2.00
C THR A 309 -23.24 -4.29 -1.31
N ILE A 310 -23.16 -4.91 -0.14
CA ILE A 310 -21.94 -5.03 0.66
C ILE A 310 -21.74 -6.51 1.00
N LEU A 311 -20.61 -7.07 0.60
CA LEU A 311 -20.17 -8.42 0.96
C LEU A 311 -18.94 -8.31 1.85
N SER A 312 -18.99 -8.83 3.07
CA SER A 312 -17.85 -8.85 3.99
C SER A 312 -17.49 -10.28 4.39
N PHE A 313 -16.20 -10.61 4.46
CA PHE A 313 -15.73 -11.92 4.90
C PHE A 313 -14.32 -11.83 5.50
N ARG A 314 -13.97 -12.77 6.37
CA ARG A 314 -12.64 -12.96 6.95
C ARG A 314 -11.95 -14.18 6.33
N VAL A 315 -10.69 -14.05 5.94
CA VAL A 315 -9.85 -15.15 5.44
C VAL A 315 -8.85 -15.51 6.55
N PRO A 316 -8.63 -16.80 6.87
CA PRO A 316 -9.09 -18.01 6.16
C PRO A 316 -10.45 -18.57 6.60
N ASP A 317 -11.19 -17.89 7.49
CA ASP A 317 -12.48 -18.40 8.00
C ASP A 317 -13.60 -18.37 6.94
N GLN A 318 -13.77 -19.48 6.23
CA GLN A 318 -14.80 -19.66 5.19
C GLN A 318 -16.25 -19.51 5.70
N ARG A 319 -16.48 -19.47 7.03
CA ARG A 319 -17.81 -19.32 7.65
C ARG A 319 -18.10 -17.89 8.13
N SER A 320 -17.26 -16.92 7.80
CA SER A 320 -17.38 -15.54 8.29
C SER A 320 -18.08 -14.58 7.32
N GLY A 321 -18.61 -15.09 6.20
CA GLY A 321 -19.25 -14.27 5.18
C GLY A 321 -20.51 -13.57 5.71
N LYS A 322 -20.71 -12.31 5.34
CA LYS A 322 -21.92 -11.52 5.59
C LYS A 322 -22.27 -10.81 4.29
N LEU A 323 -23.50 -10.99 3.81
CA LEU A 323 -24.05 -10.24 2.69
C LEU A 323 -25.05 -9.21 3.22
N GLU A 324 -24.97 -7.98 2.77
CA GLU A 324 -25.84 -6.88 3.14
C GLU A 324 -26.31 -6.13 1.89
N LEU A 325 -27.61 -5.85 1.84
CA LEU A 325 -28.30 -5.16 0.75
C LEU A 325 -29.01 -3.96 1.36
N GLN A 326 -28.63 -2.76 0.92
CA GLN A 326 -29.22 -1.50 1.34
C GLN A 326 -29.95 -0.88 0.15
N TYR A 327 -31.22 -0.59 0.31
CA TYR A 327 -32.05 0.10 -0.66
C TYR A 327 -32.51 1.43 -0.08
N LEU A 328 -32.11 2.53 -0.71
CA LEU A 328 -32.46 3.88 -0.32
C LEU A 328 -33.32 4.53 -1.41
N HIS A 329 -34.48 5.01 -1.01
CA HIS A 329 -35.40 5.80 -1.80
C HIS A 329 -35.76 7.06 -0.99
N ASP A 330 -36.26 8.12 -1.66
CA ASP A 330 -36.54 9.44 -1.08
C ASP A 330 -37.30 9.45 0.26
N TYR A 331 -38.11 8.42 0.55
CA TYR A 331 -38.91 8.31 1.78
C TYR A 331 -38.73 7.00 2.54
N ALA A 332 -37.85 6.11 2.06
CA ALA A 332 -37.72 4.76 2.59
C ALA A 332 -36.28 4.26 2.47
N GLY A 333 -35.72 3.80 3.59
CA GLY A 333 -34.45 3.08 3.65
C GLY A 333 -34.69 1.67 4.15
N ILE A 334 -34.31 0.65 3.38
CA ILE A 334 -34.38 -0.75 3.78
C ILE A 334 -32.97 -1.32 3.76
N SER A 335 -32.52 -1.94 4.84
CA SER A 335 -31.30 -2.75 4.86
C SER A 335 -31.64 -4.16 5.28
N SER A 336 -31.16 -5.14 4.52
CA SER A 336 -31.27 -6.56 4.84
C SER A 336 -29.88 -7.17 4.79
N SER A 337 -29.49 -7.87 5.85
CA SER A 337 -28.21 -8.59 5.90
C SER A 337 -28.37 -10.02 6.38
N ILE A 338 -27.56 -10.92 5.82
CA ILE A 338 -27.54 -12.33 6.16
C ILE A 338 -26.10 -12.80 6.39
N GLY A 339 -25.87 -13.49 7.51
CA GLY A 339 -24.63 -14.24 7.73
C GLY A 339 -24.59 -15.48 6.85
N LEU A 340 -23.58 -15.62 6.01
CA LEU A 340 -23.34 -16.78 5.13
C LEU A 340 -22.66 -17.92 5.92
N THR A 341 -23.33 -18.38 6.98
CA THR A 341 -22.84 -19.44 7.87
C THR A 341 -23.84 -20.59 7.92
N ALA A 342 -23.49 -21.72 8.56
CA ALA A 342 -24.40 -22.86 8.74
C ALA A 342 -25.65 -22.50 9.57
N ASN A 343 -25.55 -21.46 10.40
CA ASN A 343 -26.64 -20.93 11.22
C ASN A 343 -26.77 -19.42 10.91
N PRO A 344 -27.41 -19.04 9.79
CA PRO A 344 -27.50 -17.64 9.39
C PRO A 344 -28.28 -16.81 10.42
N ILE A 345 -27.71 -15.68 10.81
CA ILE A 345 -28.45 -14.59 11.46
C ILE A 345 -28.85 -13.62 10.36
N VAL A 346 -30.15 -13.33 10.29
CA VAL A 346 -30.73 -12.38 9.33
C VAL A 346 -31.06 -11.11 10.09
N ASN A 347 -30.51 -9.97 9.67
CA ASN A 347 -30.90 -8.66 10.17
C ASN A 347 -31.70 -7.92 9.12
N PHE A 348 -32.80 -7.31 9.52
CA PHE A 348 -33.65 -6.50 8.68
C PHE A 348 -33.93 -5.18 9.40
N SER A 349 -33.54 -4.07 8.78
CA SER A 349 -33.88 -2.74 9.24
C SER A 349 -34.67 -2.00 8.17
N GLY A 350 -35.72 -1.30 8.58
CA GLY A 350 -36.51 -0.45 7.71
C GLY A 350 -36.73 0.91 8.36
N VAL A 351 -36.55 1.98 7.61
CA VAL A 351 -36.81 3.35 8.00
C VAL A 351 -37.77 3.96 6.99
N LEU A 352 -38.85 4.56 7.48
CA LEU A 352 -39.80 5.32 6.68
C LEU A 352 -39.87 6.74 7.24
N GLY A 353 -39.77 7.73 6.37
CA GLY A 353 -39.72 9.11 6.83
C GLY A 353 -39.46 10.11 5.74
N ASN A 354 -39.48 11.39 6.12
CA ASN A 354 -39.02 12.50 5.31
C ASN A 354 -37.84 13.19 6.01
N ASN A 355 -37.40 14.33 5.49
CA ASN A 355 -36.28 15.10 6.05
C ASN A 355 -36.52 15.63 7.48
N THR A 356 -37.75 15.54 8.01
CA THR A 356 -38.14 16.09 9.31
C THR A 356 -38.51 15.03 10.33
N LEU A 357 -39.18 13.96 9.92
CA LEU A 357 -39.61 12.87 10.77
C LEU A 357 -39.27 11.54 10.11
N ALA A 358 -38.57 10.68 10.84
CA ALA A 358 -38.30 9.31 10.41
C ALA A 358 -38.59 8.34 11.54
N VAL A 359 -39.20 7.21 11.20
CA VAL A 359 -39.47 6.09 12.11
C VAL A 359 -38.82 4.86 11.52
N GLY A 360 -38.09 4.12 12.34
CA GLY A 360 -37.35 2.95 11.94
C GLY A 360 -37.53 1.78 12.88
N THR A 361 -37.31 0.59 12.33
CA THR A 361 -37.20 -0.65 13.10
C THR A 361 -35.95 -1.40 12.64
N ASP A 362 -35.35 -2.15 13.56
CA ASP A 362 -34.22 -3.03 13.30
C ASP A 362 -34.46 -4.37 14.01
N VAL A 363 -34.51 -5.45 13.25
CA VAL A 363 -34.92 -6.78 13.71
C VAL A 363 -33.87 -7.79 13.30
N SER A 364 -33.46 -8.67 14.23
CA SER A 364 -32.54 -9.78 13.97
C SER A 364 -33.21 -11.11 14.29
N PHE A 365 -33.10 -12.08 13.38
CA PHE A 365 -33.61 -13.43 13.51
C PHE A 365 -32.46 -14.44 13.44
N ASP A 366 -32.36 -15.31 14.44
CA ASP A 366 -31.42 -16.43 14.44
C ASP A 366 -32.13 -17.70 13.97
N SER A 367 -31.70 -18.22 12.82
CA SER A 367 -32.26 -19.44 12.21
C SER A 367 -32.02 -20.71 13.02
N LYS A 368 -30.99 -20.75 13.88
CA LYS A 368 -30.69 -21.91 14.72
C LYS A 368 -31.66 -22.02 15.89
N GLU A 369 -31.96 -20.89 16.53
CA GLU A 369 -32.88 -20.83 17.66
C GLU A 369 -34.33 -20.69 17.22
N GLY A 370 -34.57 -20.32 15.95
CA GLY A 370 -35.90 -20.03 15.44
C GLY A 370 -36.56 -18.82 16.12
N ALA A 371 -35.74 -17.88 16.62
CA ALA A 371 -36.16 -16.81 17.51
C ALA A 371 -35.60 -15.45 17.10
N LEU A 372 -36.33 -14.39 17.49
CA LEU A 372 -35.86 -13.01 17.36
C LEU A 372 -34.82 -12.71 18.43
N THR A 373 -33.59 -12.45 18.00
CA THR A 373 -32.47 -12.10 18.87
C THR A 373 -32.40 -10.61 19.14
N LYS A 374 -32.96 -9.78 18.26
CA LYS A 374 -33.01 -8.32 18.39
C LYS A 374 -34.31 -7.78 17.79
N TYR A 375 -34.93 -6.81 18.44
CA TYR A 375 -35.98 -5.98 17.87
C TYR A 375 -35.89 -4.59 18.51
N ASN A 376 -35.59 -3.60 17.69
CA ASN A 376 -35.41 -2.23 18.10
C ASN A 376 -36.38 -1.34 17.31
N PHE A 377 -36.79 -0.25 17.94
CA PHE A 377 -37.67 0.77 17.34
C PHE A 377 -37.03 2.12 17.55
N GLY A 378 -37.13 3.01 16.57
CA GLY A 378 -36.57 4.34 16.65
C GLY A 378 -37.47 5.35 15.99
N ALA A 379 -37.53 6.56 16.55
CA ALA A 379 -38.09 7.72 15.90
C ALA A 379 -37.09 8.87 16.01
N SER A 380 -36.92 9.61 14.93
CA SER A 380 -36.09 10.82 14.90
C SER A 380 -36.87 12.00 14.36
N PHE A 381 -36.65 13.15 14.98
CA PHE A 381 -37.11 14.45 14.51
C PHE A 381 -35.88 15.30 14.17
N THR A 382 -35.85 15.79 12.94
CA THR A 382 -34.74 16.59 12.40
C THR A 382 -35.28 17.94 11.95
N ASN A 383 -34.66 19.00 12.43
CA ASN A 383 -34.87 20.38 11.98
C ASN A 383 -33.50 20.99 11.65
N ALA A 384 -33.47 22.20 11.06
CA ALA A 384 -32.25 22.84 10.56
C ALA A 384 -31.11 22.87 11.60
N ASP A 385 -31.44 23.17 12.86
CA ASP A 385 -30.44 23.33 13.92
C ASP A 385 -30.51 22.23 15.00
N LEU A 386 -31.49 21.32 14.93
CA LEU A 386 -31.84 20.41 16.01
C LEU A 386 -32.16 19.01 15.50
N ILE A 387 -31.57 18.00 16.14
CA ILE A 387 -31.89 16.59 15.90
C ILE A 387 -32.22 15.95 17.24
N ALA A 388 -33.44 15.42 17.38
CA ALA A 388 -33.86 14.64 18.51
C ALA A 388 -34.16 13.22 18.05
N SER A 389 -33.78 12.21 18.83
CA SER A 389 -34.17 10.83 18.54
C SER A 389 -34.56 10.09 19.81
N LEU A 390 -35.48 9.15 19.67
CA LEU A 390 -35.94 8.26 20.71
C LEU A 390 -35.82 6.84 20.16
N THR A 391 -35.07 5.97 20.84
CA THR A 391 -34.88 4.59 20.43
C THR A 391 -35.15 3.63 21.58
N LEU A 392 -35.86 2.54 21.29
CA LEU A 392 -36.06 1.37 22.14
C LEU A 392 -35.14 0.28 21.60
N ASN A 393 -34.15 -0.11 22.39
CA ASN A 393 -33.12 -1.07 22.04
C ASN A 393 -33.20 -2.31 22.94
N ASP A 394 -32.38 -3.33 22.61
CA ASP A 394 -32.18 -4.52 23.43
C ASP A 394 -33.48 -5.23 23.79
N LYS A 395 -34.32 -5.53 22.79
CA LYS A 395 -35.62 -6.18 22.99
C LYS A 395 -36.61 -5.33 23.81
N CYS A 396 -36.57 -4.01 23.60
CA CYS A 396 -37.31 -2.99 24.35
C CYS A 396 -36.89 -2.86 25.83
N ASP A 397 -35.68 -3.31 26.19
CA ASP A 397 -35.15 -3.14 27.54
C ASP A 397 -34.49 -1.77 27.76
N THR A 398 -33.91 -1.17 26.72
CA THR A 398 -33.18 0.11 26.85
C THR A 398 -33.88 1.21 26.08
N LEU A 399 -34.41 2.22 26.78
CA LEU A 399 -34.94 3.44 26.17
C LEU A 399 -33.85 4.52 26.12
N SER A 400 -33.46 4.96 24.92
CA SER A 400 -32.45 6.00 24.70
C SER A 400 -33.05 7.22 24.02
N ALA A 401 -32.97 8.37 24.66
CA ALA A 401 -33.34 9.66 24.10
C ALA A 401 -32.07 10.50 23.85
N THR A 402 -31.88 10.93 22.61
CA THR A 402 -30.75 11.77 22.20
C THR A 402 -31.23 13.13 21.73
N TYR A 403 -30.47 14.16 22.04
CA TYR A 403 -30.69 15.52 21.62
C TYR A 403 -29.38 16.11 21.12
N TYR A 404 -29.39 16.69 19.93
CA TYR A 404 -28.25 17.39 19.33
C TYR A 404 -28.73 18.74 18.82
N HIS A 405 -28.01 19.81 19.15
CA HIS A 405 -28.35 21.17 18.73
C HIS A 405 -27.08 21.91 18.30
N THR A 406 -27.10 22.42 17.07
CA THR A 406 -26.08 23.31 16.53
C THR A 406 -26.36 24.74 17.00
N VAL A 407 -25.52 25.26 17.90
CA VAL A 407 -25.68 26.60 18.49
C VAL A 407 -25.14 27.68 17.55
N SER A 408 -24.05 27.40 16.85
CA SER A 408 -23.47 28.32 15.87
C SER A 408 -22.74 27.58 14.76
N LEU A 409 -23.18 27.82 13.53
CA LEU A 409 -22.54 27.27 12.32
C LEU A 409 -21.16 27.89 12.05
N LEU A 410 -20.95 29.15 12.45
CA LEU A 410 -19.69 29.88 12.19
C LEU A 410 -18.52 29.33 13.00
N THR A 411 -18.77 28.91 14.24
CA THR A 411 -17.77 28.32 15.15
C THR A 411 -17.92 26.81 15.30
N ASN A 412 -18.77 26.17 14.48
CA ASN A 412 -19.14 24.75 14.56
C ASN A 412 -19.43 24.30 16.00
N THR A 413 -20.14 25.15 16.75
CA THR A 413 -20.47 24.92 18.16
C THR A 413 -21.74 24.10 18.24
N ALA A 414 -21.66 22.93 18.86
CA ALA A 414 -22.80 22.06 19.06
C ALA A 414 -22.85 21.52 20.49
N VAL A 415 -24.06 21.28 20.97
CA VAL A 415 -24.33 20.63 22.26
C VAL A 415 -25.14 19.37 22.02
N GLY A 416 -24.78 18.32 22.75
CA GLY A 416 -25.43 17.03 22.68
C GLY A 416 -25.77 16.52 24.07
N ALA A 417 -26.93 15.89 24.21
CA ALA A 417 -27.31 15.17 25.42
C ALA A 417 -27.88 13.80 25.02
N GLU A 418 -27.57 12.79 25.82
CA GLU A 418 -28.09 11.44 25.68
C GLU A 418 -28.54 10.98 27.06
N ALA A 419 -29.79 10.55 27.18
CA ALA A 419 -30.36 9.94 28.36
C ALA A 419 -30.81 8.53 28.01
N THR A 420 -30.31 7.53 28.73
CA THR A 420 -30.69 6.13 28.54
C THR A 420 -31.22 5.57 29.85
N HIS A 421 -32.31 4.81 29.77
CA HIS A 421 -32.92 4.09 30.88
C HIS A 421 -33.01 2.62 30.52
N SER A 422 -32.49 1.74 31.38
CA SER A 422 -32.62 0.29 31.24
C SER A 422 -33.72 -0.20 32.19
N PHE A 423 -34.74 -0.85 31.65
CA PHE A 423 -35.88 -1.35 32.41
C PHE A 423 -35.49 -2.55 33.30
N SER A 424 -34.59 -3.42 32.84
CA SER A 424 -34.11 -4.58 33.58
C SER A 424 -33.30 -4.23 34.82
N THR A 425 -32.42 -3.23 34.71
CA THR A 425 -31.53 -2.80 35.80
C THR A 425 -32.10 -1.62 36.60
N ASN A 426 -33.12 -0.96 36.06
CA ASN A 426 -33.68 0.29 36.56
C ASN A 426 -32.63 1.41 36.75
N GLU A 427 -31.57 1.38 35.94
CA GLU A 427 -30.51 2.38 35.95
C GLU A 427 -30.71 3.44 34.86
N ASN A 428 -30.32 4.68 35.18
CA ASN A 428 -30.33 5.81 34.25
C ASN A 428 -28.89 6.24 33.96
N THR A 429 -28.53 6.36 32.68
CA THR A 429 -27.26 6.97 32.26
C THR A 429 -27.55 8.25 31.50
N ILE A 430 -27.02 9.36 31.99
CA ILE A 430 -27.14 10.67 31.33
C ILE A 430 -25.74 11.13 30.95
N THR A 431 -25.56 11.43 29.68
CA THR A 431 -24.31 11.96 29.11
C THR A 431 -24.60 13.29 28.44
N VAL A 432 -23.79 14.30 28.74
CA VAL A 432 -23.87 15.62 28.10
C VAL A 432 -22.52 15.92 27.49
N GLY A 433 -22.50 16.47 26.28
CA GLY A 433 -21.28 16.83 25.58
C GLY A 433 -21.41 18.11 24.78
N THR A 434 -20.27 18.69 24.46
CA THR A 434 -20.15 19.87 23.62
C THR A 434 -19.01 19.68 22.63
N GLN A 435 -19.18 20.26 21.45
CA GLN A 435 -18.16 20.42 20.44
C GLN A 435 -18.03 21.91 20.13
N HIS A 436 -16.81 22.39 19.95
CA HIS A 436 -16.53 23.77 19.59
C HIS A 436 -15.26 23.84 18.72
N SER A 437 -15.31 24.59 17.62
CA SER A 437 -14.11 24.93 16.85
C SER A 437 -13.49 26.19 17.43
N LEU A 438 -12.27 26.08 17.97
CA LEU A 438 -11.52 27.24 18.47
C LEU A 438 -11.03 28.13 17.32
N ASP A 439 -10.67 27.49 16.22
CA ASP A 439 -10.25 28.10 14.96
C ASP A 439 -10.61 27.13 13.79
N PRO A 440 -10.38 27.49 12.51
CA PRO A 440 -10.71 26.60 11.38
C PRO A 440 -9.97 25.25 11.35
N LEU A 441 -8.88 25.11 12.10
CA LEU A 441 -7.99 23.95 12.14
C LEU A 441 -8.07 23.18 13.46
N THR A 442 -8.68 23.76 14.51
CA THR A 442 -8.68 23.22 15.87
C THR A 442 -10.10 23.01 16.38
N THR A 443 -10.45 21.75 16.64
CA THR A 443 -11.73 21.35 17.23
C THR A 443 -11.53 20.77 18.62
N VAL A 444 -12.35 21.21 19.57
CA VAL A 444 -12.44 20.68 20.92
C VAL A 444 -13.76 19.95 21.08
N LYS A 445 -13.73 18.78 21.73
CA LYS A 445 -14.94 18.09 22.20
C LYS A 445 -14.78 17.73 23.67
N ALA A 446 -15.84 17.88 24.43
CA ALA A 446 -15.89 17.44 25.81
C ALA A 446 -17.20 16.69 26.07
N ARG A 447 -17.17 15.67 26.92
CA ARG A 447 -18.38 15.00 27.40
C ARG A 447 -18.22 14.59 28.86
N VAL A 448 -19.33 14.54 29.58
CA VAL A 448 -19.42 14.06 30.95
C VAL A 448 -20.65 13.19 31.12
N ASN A 449 -20.55 12.14 31.92
CA ASN A 449 -21.72 11.34 32.29
C ASN A 449 -21.98 11.38 33.81
N ASN A 450 -23.19 10.96 34.22
CA ASN A 450 -23.62 10.90 35.62
C ASN A 450 -22.83 9.88 36.47
N PHE A 451 -22.10 8.95 35.83
CA PHE A 451 -21.15 8.07 36.52
C PHE A 451 -19.85 8.78 36.93
N GLY A 452 -19.60 10.01 36.48
CA GLY A 452 -18.39 10.77 36.79
C GLY A 452 -17.26 10.57 35.78
N LYS A 453 -17.52 9.97 34.61
CA LYS A 453 -16.51 9.91 33.55
C LYS A 453 -16.56 11.19 32.72
N ALA A 454 -15.50 11.97 32.80
CA ALA A 454 -15.28 13.14 31.96
C ALA A 454 -14.27 12.79 30.86
N SER A 455 -14.57 13.13 29.62
CA SER A 455 -13.65 12.97 28.49
C SER A 455 -13.48 14.29 27.76
N ALA A 456 -12.25 14.61 27.37
CA ALA A 456 -11.93 15.75 26.52
C ALA A 456 -11.08 15.31 25.34
N LEU A 457 -11.29 15.94 24.19
CA LEU A 457 -10.58 15.72 22.95
C LEU A 457 -10.20 17.06 22.33
N LEU A 458 -8.94 17.19 21.96
CA LEU A 458 -8.39 18.28 21.15
C LEU A 458 -7.89 17.68 19.84
N GLN A 459 -8.44 18.14 18.73
CA GLN A 459 -8.00 17.75 17.39
C GLN A 459 -7.51 19.00 16.65
N HIS A 460 -6.28 18.95 16.14
CA HIS A 460 -5.63 20.05 15.44
C HIS A 460 -5.09 19.60 14.08
N GLU A 461 -5.44 20.33 13.04
CA GLU A 461 -4.91 20.18 11.68
C GLU A 461 -3.63 21.01 11.51
N TRP A 462 -2.48 20.35 11.66
CA TRP A 462 -1.16 21.01 11.59
C TRP A 462 -0.63 21.14 10.16
N ARG A 463 -1.17 20.35 9.21
CA ARG A 463 -0.93 20.41 7.76
C ARG A 463 -2.21 19.98 7.04
N PRO A 464 -2.43 20.38 5.77
CA PRO A 464 -3.62 20.00 5.01
C PRO A 464 -3.94 18.51 5.14
N LYS A 465 -5.14 18.20 5.63
CA LYS A 465 -5.68 16.84 5.84
C LYS A 465 -4.95 15.96 6.86
N SER A 466 -3.92 16.47 7.56
CA SER A 466 -3.16 15.76 8.58
C SER A 466 -3.51 16.25 9.98
N LEU A 467 -3.93 15.33 10.84
CA LEU A 467 -4.54 15.65 12.14
C LEU A 467 -3.70 15.08 13.29
N ILE A 468 -3.50 15.91 14.31
CA ILE A 468 -3.03 15.49 15.63
C ILE A 468 -4.25 15.49 16.55
N THR A 469 -4.52 14.36 17.21
CA THR A 469 -5.63 14.24 18.16
C THR A 469 -5.09 13.82 19.52
N VAL A 470 -5.37 14.62 20.54
CA VAL A 470 -5.09 14.33 21.95
C VAL A 470 -6.43 14.10 22.64
N SER A 471 -6.60 12.96 23.29
CA SER A 471 -7.81 12.65 24.06
C SER A 471 -7.46 12.25 25.48
N THR A 472 -8.32 12.63 26.42
CA THR A 472 -8.20 12.29 27.83
C THR A 472 -9.54 11.78 28.36
N GLU A 473 -9.51 10.77 29.21
CA GLU A 473 -10.66 10.31 29.99
C GLU A 473 -10.25 10.19 31.45
N VAL A 474 -11.01 10.86 32.32
CA VAL A 474 -10.79 10.89 33.77
C VAL A 474 -12.08 10.46 34.46
N ASP A 475 -11.93 9.56 35.43
CA ASP A 475 -13.01 9.22 36.36
C ASP A 475 -12.97 10.19 37.55
N THR A 476 -13.87 11.17 37.58
CA THR A 476 -13.91 12.22 38.60
C THR A 476 -14.26 11.71 39.99
N LYS A 477 -14.80 10.47 40.10
CA LYS A 477 -15.06 9.82 41.39
C LYS A 477 -13.83 9.07 41.93
N SER A 478 -12.80 8.87 41.11
CA SER A 478 -11.56 8.23 41.51
C SER A 478 -10.34 8.92 40.89
N ILE A 479 -10.15 10.19 41.25
CA ILE A 479 -9.03 11.04 40.79
C ILE A 479 -7.65 10.43 41.08
N ASP A 480 -7.55 9.57 42.09
CA ASP A 480 -6.31 8.85 42.44
C ASP A 480 -5.95 7.73 41.43
N LYS A 481 -6.85 7.36 40.52
CA LYS A 481 -6.57 6.41 39.43
C LYS A 481 -6.02 7.12 38.20
N SER A 482 -5.08 6.47 37.51
CA SER A 482 -4.44 7.01 36.31
C SER A 482 -5.45 7.39 35.22
N ALA A 483 -5.42 8.64 34.77
CA ALA A 483 -6.18 9.10 33.60
C ALA A 483 -5.78 8.33 32.34
N LYS A 484 -6.75 8.04 31.47
CA LYS A 484 -6.44 7.47 30.15
C LYS A 484 -6.08 8.61 29.21
N LEU A 485 -4.83 8.63 28.75
CA LEU A 485 -4.37 9.53 27.72
C LEU A 485 -4.29 8.78 26.38
N GLY A 486 -4.92 9.32 25.35
CA GLY A 486 -4.81 8.87 23.97
C GLY A 486 -4.10 9.92 23.11
N LEU A 487 -3.14 9.48 22.31
CA LEU A 487 -2.51 10.30 21.28
C LEU A 487 -2.68 9.59 19.94
N ALA A 488 -3.24 10.28 18.96
CA ALA A 488 -3.37 9.78 17.60
C ALA A 488 -2.80 10.79 16.61
N LEU A 489 -1.98 10.29 15.68
CA LEU A 489 -1.44 11.05 14.56
C LEU A 489 -2.00 10.43 13.28
N ALA A 490 -2.81 11.19 12.55
CA ALA A 490 -3.32 10.80 11.24
C ALA A 490 -2.59 11.63 10.18
N LEU A 491 -1.72 10.97 9.42
CA LEU A 491 -1.01 11.57 8.30
C LEU A 491 -1.78 11.24 7.01
N LYS A 492 -2.19 12.28 6.29
CA LYS A 492 -2.62 12.12 4.89
C LYS A 492 -1.56 12.70 3.96
N PRO A 493 -1.23 11.99 2.87
CA PRO A 493 -0.30 12.47 1.85
C PRO A 493 -0.82 13.70 1.11
#